data_AF-A0A9D1CLL0-F1
#
_entry.id   AF-A0A9D1CLL0-F1
#
_cell.length_a   1.000
_cell.length_b   1.000
_cell.length_c   1.000
_cell.angle_alpha   90.00
_cell.angle_beta   90.00
_cell.angle_gamma   90.00
#
_symmetry.space_group_name_H-M   'P 1'
#
loop_
_entity.id
_entity.type
_entity.pdbx_description
1 polymer ?
#
loop_
_entity_poly.entity_id
_entity_poly.type
_entity_poly.pdbx_seq_one_letter_code
_entity_poly.pdbx_strand_id
1 'polypeptide(L)'
;MGKKRKFSLSPEQVLEELAAIGFARATDYLTVEKDALRVMDTQSLTPTQSAAIAAMETTSGGVRLKFYDKLKALELLGKYLQLFGGEPPEDKEQSNLLEAIVKATEGRVDTSDIRELQPAAAAGYDLVEPGESKGL
;
A
#
# COMPACT_ATOMS: atom_id res chain seq x y z
N MET A 1 37.58 -33.49 -8.52
CA MET A 1 37.59 -32.12 -7.96
C MET A 1 36.35 -31.39 -8.45
N GLY A 2 35.28 -31.28 -7.64
CA GLY A 2 34.04 -30.63 -8.06
C GLY A 2 34.21 -29.11 -8.12
N LYS A 3 33.94 -28.48 -9.28
CA LYS A 3 33.92 -27.01 -9.40
C LYS A 3 32.80 -26.46 -8.49
N LYS A 4 33.18 -25.77 -7.41
CA LYS A 4 32.23 -24.95 -6.64
C LYS A 4 31.73 -23.82 -7.56
N ARG A 5 30.45 -23.84 -7.93
CA ARG A 5 29.81 -22.74 -8.65
C ARG A 5 29.72 -21.56 -7.69
N LYS A 6 30.36 -20.43 -8.03
CA LYS A 6 30.15 -19.16 -7.33
C LYS A 6 28.78 -18.63 -7.76
N PHE A 7 27.86 -18.49 -6.82
CA PHE A 7 26.60 -17.80 -7.05
C PHE A 7 26.89 -16.30 -7.13
N SER A 8 26.51 -15.64 -8.23
CA SER A 8 26.61 -14.19 -8.40
C SER A 8 25.20 -13.61 -8.36
N LEU A 9 24.95 -12.70 -7.42
CA LEU A 9 23.71 -11.96 -7.28
C LEU A 9 23.94 -10.53 -7.76
N SER A 10 23.16 -10.06 -8.74
CA SER A 10 23.25 -8.67 -9.21
C SER A 10 22.37 -7.74 -8.35
N PRO A 11 22.70 -6.45 -8.24
CA PRO A 11 21.86 -5.47 -7.57
C PRO A 11 20.44 -5.41 -8.14
N GLU A 12 20.31 -5.49 -9.47
CA GLU A 12 19.03 -5.45 -10.19
C GLU A 12 18.14 -6.61 -9.76
N GLN A 13 18.69 -7.81 -9.62
CA GLN A 13 17.94 -8.99 -9.14
C GLN A 13 17.37 -8.78 -7.73
N VAL A 14 18.12 -8.11 -6.85
CA VAL A 14 17.63 -7.81 -5.49
C VAL A 14 16.52 -6.77 -5.54
N LEU A 15 16.66 -5.75 -6.38
CA LEU A 15 15.64 -4.70 -6.53
C LEU A 15 14.35 -5.26 -7.15
N GLU A 16 14.46 -6.14 -8.14
CA GLU A 16 13.32 -6.84 -8.76
C GLU A 16 12.54 -7.67 -7.73
N GLU A 17 13.25 -8.44 -6.89
CA GLU A 17 12.63 -9.23 -5.81
C GLU A 17 11.96 -8.34 -4.75
N LEU A 18 12.63 -7.27 -4.31
CA LEU A 18 12.04 -6.32 -3.37
C LEU A 18 10.81 -5.61 -3.97
N ALA A 19 10.86 -5.26 -5.25
CA ALA A 19 9.73 -4.64 -5.96
C ALA A 19 8.55 -5.61 -6.07
N ALA A 20 8.82 -6.89 -6.37
CA ALA A 20 7.80 -7.93 -6.41
C ALA A 20 7.03 -8.01 -5.07
N ILE A 21 7.76 -8.02 -3.95
CA ILE A 21 7.16 -8.02 -2.60
C ILE A 21 6.44 -6.71 -2.30
N GLY A 22 7.11 -5.57 -2.53
CA GLY A 22 6.61 -4.24 -2.19
C GLY A 22 5.35 -3.84 -2.97
N PHE A 23 5.20 -4.33 -4.20
CA PHE A 23 4.07 -3.97 -5.07
C PHE A 23 3.03 -5.07 -5.23
N ALA A 24 3.21 -6.25 -4.61
CA ALA A 24 2.20 -7.30 -4.61
C ALA A 24 0.83 -6.81 -4.11
N ARG A 25 -0.23 -7.28 -4.76
CA ARG A 25 -1.63 -7.02 -4.39
C ARG A 25 -2.37 -8.34 -4.22
N ALA A 26 -3.08 -8.51 -3.11
CA ALA A 26 -3.80 -9.76 -2.82
C ALA A 26 -4.83 -10.15 -3.91
N THR A 27 -5.43 -9.15 -4.57
CA THR A 27 -6.38 -9.34 -5.68
C THR A 27 -5.77 -9.98 -6.91
N ASP A 28 -4.44 -9.97 -7.04
CA ASP A 28 -3.74 -10.62 -8.16
C ASP A 28 -3.55 -12.13 -7.93
N TYR A 29 -3.97 -12.64 -6.77
CA TYR A 29 -3.85 -14.05 -6.38
C TYR A 29 -5.20 -14.69 -6.05
N LEU A 30 -6.23 -13.87 -5.85
CA LEU A 30 -7.54 -14.29 -5.37
C LEU A 30 -8.61 -13.89 -6.37
N THR A 31 -9.45 -14.84 -6.76
CA THR A 31 -10.67 -14.61 -7.51
C THR A 31 -11.89 -14.79 -6.61
N VAL A 32 -12.93 -14.00 -6.85
CA VAL A 32 -14.23 -14.18 -6.20
C VAL A 32 -15.12 -14.95 -7.17
N GLU A 33 -15.52 -16.16 -6.79
CA GLU A 33 -16.48 -16.97 -7.55
C GLU A 33 -17.70 -17.26 -6.67
N LYS A 34 -18.88 -16.77 -7.07
CA LYS A 34 -20.17 -17.11 -6.44
C LYS A 34 -20.13 -17.05 -4.89
N ASP A 35 -19.60 -15.94 -4.36
CA ASP A 35 -19.44 -15.64 -2.92
C ASP A 35 -18.33 -16.42 -2.18
N ALA A 36 -17.46 -17.13 -2.90
CA ALA A 36 -16.27 -17.77 -2.33
C ALA A 36 -14.97 -17.19 -2.90
N LEU A 37 -13.99 -16.94 -2.03
CA LEU A 37 -12.62 -16.63 -2.45
C LEU A 37 -11.91 -17.90 -2.90
N ARG A 38 -11.35 -17.88 -4.11
CA ARG A 38 -10.48 -18.93 -4.64
C ARG A 38 -9.10 -18.37 -4.93
N VAL A 39 -8.08 -19.16 -4.62
CA VAL A 39 -6.72 -18.85 -5.05
C VAL A 39 -6.60 -19.19 -6.54
N MET A 40 -5.96 -18.32 -7.31
CA MET A 40 -5.62 -18.58 -8.70
C MET A 40 -4.77 -19.84 -8.82
N ASP A 41 -4.86 -20.52 -9.98
CA ASP A 41 -4.00 -21.67 -10.23
C ASP A 41 -2.54 -21.25 -10.03
N THR A 42 -1.84 -21.94 -9.12
CA THR A 42 -0.44 -21.64 -8.80
C THR A 42 0.46 -21.77 -10.03
N GLN A 43 0.09 -22.61 -11.01
CA GLN A 43 0.81 -22.73 -12.28
C GLN A 43 0.62 -21.52 -13.21
N SER A 44 -0.38 -20.68 -12.95
CA SER A 44 -0.66 -19.45 -13.70
C SER A 44 0.02 -18.21 -13.12
N LEU A 45 0.65 -18.32 -11.94
CA LEU A 45 1.34 -17.20 -11.31
C LEU A 45 2.61 -16.85 -12.10
N THR A 46 2.78 -15.55 -12.36
CA THR A 46 4.03 -15.03 -12.93
C THR A 46 5.20 -15.20 -11.94
N PRO A 47 6.47 -15.16 -12.40
CA PRO A 47 7.63 -15.18 -11.51
C PRO A 47 7.58 -14.08 -10.45
N THR A 48 7.17 -12.86 -10.83
CA THR A 48 6.98 -11.73 -9.92
C THR A 48 5.90 -11.98 -8.87
N GLN A 49 4.77 -12.57 -9.26
CA GLN A 49 3.73 -12.93 -8.27
C GLN A 49 4.24 -14.00 -7.31
N SER A 50 4.94 -14.99 -7.82
CA SER A 50 5.51 -16.08 -7.01
C SER A 50 6.53 -15.57 -5.99
N ALA A 51 7.37 -14.61 -6.39
CA ALA A 51 8.37 -13.97 -5.53
C ALA A 51 7.79 -13.29 -4.27
N ALA A 52 6.54 -12.81 -4.34
CA ALA A 52 5.91 -12.16 -3.19
C ALA A 52 5.36 -13.14 -2.14
N ILE A 53 5.20 -14.42 -2.47
CA ILE A 53 4.57 -15.43 -1.61
C ILE A 53 5.62 -16.00 -0.64
N ALA A 54 5.37 -15.82 0.65
CA ALA A 54 6.18 -16.39 1.73
C ALA A 54 5.76 -17.82 2.08
N ALA A 55 4.46 -18.12 2.03
CA ALA A 55 3.94 -19.46 2.25
C ALA A 55 2.56 -19.65 1.59
N MET A 56 2.25 -20.89 1.23
CA MET A 56 0.94 -21.31 0.72
C MET A 56 0.54 -22.61 1.42
N GLU A 57 -0.64 -22.61 2.06
CA GLU A 57 -1.10 -23.71 2.90
C GLU A 57 -2.52 -24.12 2.53
N THR A 58 -2.78 -25.42 2.46
CA THR A 58 -4.15 -25.95 2.38
C THR A 58 -4.68 -26.20 3.79
N THR A 59 -5.87 -25.70 4.07
CA THR A 59 -6.55 -25.81 5.37
C THR A 59 -7.94 -26.42 5.18
N SER A 60 -8.59 -26.83 6.26
CA SER A 60 -9.98 -27.36 6.22
C SER A 60 -10.99 -26.37 5.64
N GLY A 61 -10.71 -25.07 5.69
CA GLY A 61 -11.56 -24.00 5.15
C GLY A 61 -11.12 -23.43 3.79
N GLY A 62 -10.12 -24.04 3.12
CA GLY A 62 -9.61 -23.56 1.83
C GLY A 62 -8.11 -23.26 1.87
N VAL A 63 -7.64 -22.35 1.01
CA VAL A 63 -6.21 -22.03 0.86
C VAL A 63 -5.87 -20.75 1.62
N ARG A 64 -4.75 -20.78 2.34
CA ARG A 64 -4.15 -19.62 3.00
C ARG A 64 -2.89 -19.21 2.25
N LEU A 65 -2.83 -17.94 1.85
CA LEU A 65 -1.64 -17.30 1.30
C LEU A 65 -1.02 -16.36 2.32
N LYS A 66 0.29 -16.47 2.51
CA LYS A 66 1.09 -15.54 3.30
C LYS A 66 2.07 -14.83 2.37
N PHE A 67 2.12 -13.51 2.45
CA PHE A 67 3.07 -12.68 1.71
C PHE A 67 4.24 -12.27 2.61
N TYR A 68 5.37 -11.91 1.99
CA TYR A 68 6.47 -11.25 2.70
C TYR A 68 6.08 -9.84 3.16
N ASP A 69 6.91 -9.24 4.03
CA ASP A 69 6.66 -7.91 4.57
C ASP A 69 6.79 -6.82 3.49
N LYS A 70 5.64 -6.36 3.01
CA LYS A 70 5.50 -5.29 2.02
C LYS A 70 6.11 -3.97 2.50
N LEU A 71 5.91 -3.59 3.76
CA LEU A 71 6.41 -2.33 4.28
C LEU A 71 7.94 -2.34 4.34
N LYS A 72 8.53 -3.47 4.77
CA LYS A 72 9.98 -3.61 4.81
C LYS A 72 10.61 -3.54 3.42
N ALA A 73 9.99 -4.18 2.43
CA ALA A 73 10.49 -4.13 1.05
C ALA A 73 10.46 -2.70 0.49
N LEU A 74 9.36 -1.96 0.71
CA LEU A 74 9.23 -0.57 0.28
C LEU A 74 10.19 0.37 1.02
N GLU A 75 10.45 0.13 2.31
CA GLU A 75 11.46 0.87 3.08
C GLU A 75 12.85 0.71 2.45
N LEU A 76 13.26 -0.52 2.12
CA LEU A 76 14.56 -0.81 1.50
C LEU A 76 14.68 -0.18 0.11
N LEU A 77 13.62 -0.26 -0.70
CA LEU A 77 13.57 0.39 -2.02
C LEU A 77 13.66 1.91 -1.90
N GLY A 78 12.90 2.52 -0.98
CA GLY A 78 12.95 3.96 -0.79
C GLY A 78 14.29 4.43 -0.23
N LYS A 79 15.00 3.64 0.58
CA LYS A 79 16.38 3.92 0.97
C LYS A 79 17.34 3.85 -0.21
N TYR A 80 17.21 2.84 -1.07
CA TYR A 80 18.02 2.74 -2.29
C TYR A 80 17.81 3.94 -3.22
N LEU A 81 16.55 4.39 -3.35
CA LEU A 81 16.15 5.56 -4.13
C LEU A 81 16.36 6.91 -3.40
N GLN A 82 16.86 6.89 -2.16
CA GLN A 82 17.05 8.07 -1.31
C GLN A 82 15.78 8.91 -1.12
N LEU A 83 14.59 8.28 -1.10
CA LEU A 83 13.30 8.95 -0.89
C LEU A 83 13.10 9.45 0.55
N PHE A 84 13.86 8.90 1.50
CA PHE A 84 13.71 9.16 2.92
C PHE A 84 14.95 9.92 3.44
N GLY A 85 15.04 11.21 3.13
CA GLY A 85 16.10 12.11 3.59
C GLY A 85 15.80 13.54 3.15
N GLY A 86 15.77 14.47 4.10
CA GLY A 86 15.45 15.88 3.84
C GLY A 86 16.70 16.70 3.58
N GLU A 87 16.82 17.27 2.39
CA GLU A 87 16.32 18.62 2.08
C GLU A 87 15.48 18.48 0.79
N PRO A 88 14.38 19.25 0.61
CA PRO A 88 13.80 19.38 -0.72
C PRO A 88 14.93 19.79 -1.68
N PRO A 89 14.95 19.29 -2.93
CA PRO A 89 15.96 19.72 -3.89
C PRO A 89 15.99 21.26 -3.88
N GLU A 90 17.15 21.86 -3.60
CA GLU A 90 17.39 23.29 -3.84
C GLU A 90 17.44 23.58 -5.35
N ASP A 91 16.50 23.03 -6.10
CA ASP A 91 16.27 23.44 -7.47
C ASP A 91 15.42 24.71 -7.42
N LYS A 92 16.12 25.83 -7.24
CA LYS A 92 15.63 27.19 -7.57
C LYS A 92 15.42 27.35 -9.08
N GLU A 93 14.84 26.36 -9.73
CA GLU A 93 14.32 26.47 -11.09
C GLU A 93 12.83 26.16 -11.07
N GLN A 94 12.09 27.21 -10.67
CA GLN A 94 10.82 27.57 -11.29
C GLN A 94 9.69 26.51 -11.23
N SER A 95 9.31 26.09 -10.02
CA SER A 95 7.88 25.80 -9.81
C SER A 95 7.11 27.11 -9.60
N ASN A 96 7.08 27.95 -10.64
CA ASN A 96 6.17 29.10 -10.75
C ASN A 96 4.71 28.65 -10.94
N LEU A 97 4.41 27.37 -10.68
CA LEU A 97 3.08 26.79 -10.83
C LEU A 97 2.09 27.46 -9.88
N LEU A 98 2.49 27.77 -8.66
CA LEU A 98 1.65 28.50 -7.71
C LEU A 98 1.39 29.94 -8.17
N GLU A 99 2.40 30.64 -8.67
CA GLU A 99 2.23 32.00 -9.22
C GLU A 99 1.36 32.00 -10.49
N ALA A 100 1.50 30.98 -11.35
CA ALA A 100 0.69 30.81 -12.55
C ALA A 100 -0.78 30.50 -12.23
N ILE A 101 -1.04 29.65 -11.23
CA ILE A 101 -2.39 29.35 -10.75
C ILE A 101 -3.01 30.60 -10.12
N VAL A 102 -2.27 31.33 -9.28
CA VAL A 102 -2.76 32.57 -8.65
C VAL A 102 -3.07 33.61 -9.72
N LYS A 103 -2.17 33.89 -10.68
CA LYS A 103 -2.47 34.79 -11.82
C LYS A 103 -3.67 34.35 -12.65
N ALA A 104 -3.88 33.04 -12.80
CA ALA A 104 -5.05 32.52 -13.53
C ALA A 104 -6.35 32.59 -12.72
N THR A 105 -6.28 32.70 -11.39
CA THR A 105 -7.43 32.70 -10.47
C THR A 105 -7.71 34.04 -9.81
N GLU A 106 -6.79 35.00 -9.91
CA GLU A 106 -6.96 36.40 -9.52
C GLU A 106 -8.24 36.95 -10.18
N GLY A 107 -9.26 37.17 -9.35
CA GLY A 107 -10.57 37.70 -9.74
C GLY A 107 -11.67 36.66 -10.03
N ARG A 108 -11.45 35.36 -9.84
CA ARG A 108 -12.46 34.30 -10.12
C ARG A 108 -13.04 33.57 -8.90
N VAL A 109 -12.52 33.81 -7.70
CA VAL A 109 -13.00 33.14 -6.50
C VAL A 109 -13.51 34.18 -5.52
N ASP A 110 -14.82 34.44 -5.57
CA ASP A 110 -15.49 35.16 -4.49
C ASP A 110 -15.77 34.17 -3.36
N THR A 111 -15.03 34.29 -2.27
CA THR A 111 -15.15 33.40 -1.11
C THR A 111 -16.21 33.88 -0.11
N SER A 112 -16.93 34.98 -0.41
CA SER A 112 -17.97 35.53 0.45
C SER A 112 -19.09 34.53 0.78
N ASP A 113 -19.32 33.55 -0.10
CA ASP A 113 -20.43 32.61 -0.01
C ASP A 113 -20.05 31.28 0.67
N ILE A 114 -18.80 31.12 1.10
CA ILE A 114 -18.36 29.93 1.82
C ILE A 114 -18.90 30.02 3.25
N ARG A 115 -19.92 29.21 3.56
CA ARG A 115 -20.45 29.07 4.93
C ARG A 115 -19.36 28.53 5.85
N GLU A 116 -18.97 29.31 6.85
CA GLU A 116 -18.18 28.82 7.98
C GLU A 116 -18.90 27.67 8.66
N LEU A 117 -18.25 26.51 8.75
CA LEU A 117 -18.73 25.39 9.53
C LEU A 117 -18.57 25.74 11.01
N GLN A 118 -19.68 26.07 11.69
CA GLN A 118 -19.69 26.11 13.14
C GLN A 118 -19.51 24.68 13.67
N PRO A 119 -18.56 24.42 14.59
CA PRO A 119 -18.43 23.12 15.23
C PRO A 119 -19.69 22.86 16.06
N ALA A 120 -20.51 21.91 15.62
CA ALA A 120 -21.64 21.40 16.38
C ALA A 120 -21.14 20.51 17.53
N ALA A 121 -20.60 21.12 18.58
CA ALA A 121 -20.47 20.44 19.87
C ALA A 121 -21.81 20.56 20.61
N ALA A 122 -22.84 19.87 20.12
CA ALA A 122 -24.00 19.57 20.94
C ALA A 122 -23.67 18.32 21.76
N ALA A 123 -23.38 18.54 23.04
CA ALA A 123 -23.27 17.50 24.05
C ALA A 123 -24.56 16.66 24.07
N GLY A 124 -24.44 15.33 24.14
CA GLY A 124 -25.55 14.47 24.56
C GLY A 124 -25.87 13.23 23.75
N TYR A 125 -24.88 12.44 23.31
CA TYR A 125 -25.13 11.03 22.97
C TYR A 125 -24.27 10.13 23.86
N ASP A 126 -24.72 9.99 25.10
CA ASP A 126 -24.37 8.87 25.95
C ASP A 126 -25.53 7.87 25.86
N LEU A 127 -25.35 6.79 25.11
CA LEU A 127 -26.21 5.61 25.15
C LEU A 127 -25.31 4.38 25.02
N VAL A 128 -24.66 4.02 26.12
CA VAL A 128 -24.26 2.64 26.37
C VAL A 128 -25.52 1.84 26.68
N GLU A 129 -25.94 0.99 25.76
CA GLU A 129 -26.99 0.00 26.00
C GLU A 129 -26.53 -0.94 27.14
N PRO A 130 -27.24 -1.03 28.27
CA PRO A 130 -26.90 -2.01 29.30
C PRO A 130 -27.21 -3.42 28.78
N GLY A 131 -26.18 -4.22 28.58
CA GLY A 131 -26.31 -5.62 28.20
C GLY A 131 -27.17 -6.39 29.20
N GLU A 132 -28.26 -6.98 28.71
CA GLU A 132 -29.07 -7.92 29.48
C GLU A 132 -28.24 -9.15 29.86
N SER A 133 -27.83 -9.24 31.12
CA SER A 133 -27.34 -10.49 31.70
C SER A 133 -28.55 -11.37 32.02
N LYS A 134 -28.82 -12.39 31.20
CA LYS A 134 -29.77 -13.44 31.57
C LYS A 134 -29.03 -14.49 32.40
N GLY A 135 -29.20 -14.43 33.71
CA GLY A 135 -28.83 -15.50 34.62
C GLY A 135 -29.81 -16.66 34.53
N LEU A 136 -29.28 -17.85 34.24
CA LEU A 136 -29.55 -19.17 34.83
C LEU A 136 -28.82 -20.23 34.00
#